data_AF-M2A4Z6-F1
#
_entry.id   AF-M2A4Z6-F1
#
_cell.length_a   1.000
_cell.length_b   1.000
_cell.length_c   1.000
_cell.angle_alpha   90.00
_cell.angle_beta   90.00
_cell.angle_gamma   90.00
#
_symmetry.space_group_name_H-M   'P 1'
#
loop_
_entity.id
_entity.type
_entity.pdbx_description
1 polymer ?
#
loop_
_entity_poly.entity_id
_entity_poly.type
_entity_poly.pdbx_seq_one_letter_code
_entity_poly.pdbx_strand_id
1 'polypeptide(L)'
;MNLQPEDFWSYSEWFFRDGAFLESAALKGIVLLVLAIVLGLIAGYVISSSRYGSGEGFFAVARAVRDFFRFDLPGTSLRRIFALARLSFKEALRRKVLYIVGLFVVLLLLAGWYLNPQSDDPARLYVSFVLTMTNYLVLALALFISAFSLPEDIKNKTIYTIVTKPVRATEIIAGRMLGFVGVGTMILVPMGLLSWLFVVRGLDHTHQEVVEVRELPGGGYEGETDYVQFHSHTFKLDETGEGLTNIVRGHRHVVRRSEDGTFQIGPPQGALRARIPSYGSIRFRDRSGNLQEEGIDVGNERLAGGYSSTGIARLIGVAKGNRKIEHGYVEGGSLGTAEFTFDNVTQERYPDGIPVDLSLRAYRSYKGDIETGIRGSVTMKHPDKAIESNPVAFIVDEYEVDEKILPLEIEGTDGSETRMLNVFEDLVNEKGQIMIIVRCLDRAQYLGVTKSGVYLHPADNSFGWNLTKAYGSIWLQMTMVIAFGVMFSTFLTGPVAMISTFVCVLLGFSAEQVFDTRHYIDSGIERGGGPIESMVRLLRQDAMTTQLDVDTVAAKVIKTVDAAIVYGLDAIATALPNLPKMVETAEYAASGFDIFGALLARHATATFGYVLLAFIVSYFILKSREIAA
;
A
#
# COMPACT_ATOMS: atom_id res chain seq x y z
N MET A 1 6.58 -7.20 4.56
CA MET A 1 6.03 -6.06 3.83
C MET A 1 7.19 -5.21 3.32
N ASN A 2 7.17 -4.74 2.07
CA ASN A 2 8.23 -3.89 1.51
C ASN A 2 7.77 -2.42 1.49
N LEU A 3 7.96 -1.71 2.60
CA LEU A 3 7.53 -0.32 2.75
C LEU A 3 8.48 0.66 2.04
N GLN A 4 7.96 1.47 1.13
CA GLN A 4 8.79 2.38 0.34
C GLN A 4 9.11 3.66 1.13
N PRO A 5 10.29 4.28 0.96
CA PRO A 5 10.61 5.55 1.60
C PRO A 5 9.57 6.66 1.34
N GLU A 6 8.89 6.59 0.20
CA GLU A 6 7.84 7.51 -0.23
C GLU A 6 6.48 7.31 0.46
N ASP A 7 6.25 6.15 1.06
CA ASP A 7 5.06 5.91 1.87
C ASP A 7 5.06 6.81 3.11
N PHE A 8 6.24 7.10 3.65
CA PHE A 8 6.45 7.88 4.88
C PHE A 8 6.46 9.38 4.71
N TRP A 9 6.30 9.92 3.49
CA TRP A 9 6.27 11.38 3.35
C TRP A 9 5.16 11.99 4.23
N SER A 10 5.19 13.27 4.46
CA SER A 10 3.99 14.00 4.87
C SER A 10 3.05 14.24 3.67
N TYR A 11 1.81 14.68 3.92
CA TYR A 11 0.92 15.08 2.81
C TYR A 11 1.52 16.25 2.03
N SER A 12 2.07 17.25 2.73
CA SER A 12 2.73 18.43 2.15
C SER A 12 3.96 18.06 1.33
N GLU A 13 4.84 17.20 1.85
CA GLU A 13 6.01 16.73 1.12
C GLU A 13 5.62 16.05 -0.18
N TRP A 14 4.60 15.18 -0.17
CA TRP A 14 4.10 14.55 -1.38
C TRP A 14 3.46 15.53 -2.36
N PHE A 15 2.70 16.50 -1.86
CA PHE A 15 1.92 17.40 -2.70
C PHE A 15 2.80 18.45 -3.39
N PHE A 16 3.74 19.06 -2.67
CA PHE A 16 4.59 20.15 -3.17
C PHE A 16 5.97 19.68 -3.65
N ARG A 17 6.55 18.66 -3.01
CA ARG A 17 7.94 18.21 -3.21
C ARG A 17 8.95 19.36 -3.30
N ASP A 18 9.26 19.97 -2.15
CA ASP A 18 10.24 21.05 -2.06
C ASP A 18 11.60 20.59 -2.63
N GLY A 19 12.11 21.29 -3.64
CA GLY A 19 13.34 20.93 -4.37
C GLY A 19 13.17 19.95 -5.54
N ALA A 20 12.00 19.34 -5.74
CA ALA A 20 11.71 18.40 -6.83
C ALA A 20 10.31 18.62 -7.45
N PHE A 21 10.01 19.87 -7.83
CA PHE A 21 8.68 20.30 -8.32
C PHE A 21 8.15 19.47 -9.51
N LEU A 22 9.02 19.00 -10.41
CA LEU A 22 8.63 18.16 -11.55
C LEU A 22 8.06 16.79 -11.16
N GLU A 23 8.34 16.36 -9.93
CA GLU A 23 7.85 15.10 -9.34
C GLU A 23 6.67 15.34 -8.38
N SER A 24 6.22 16.58 -8.23
CA SER A 24 5.13 16.94 -7.32
C SER A 24 3.79 16.40 -7.80
N ALA A 25 2.97 15.95 -6.85
CA ALA A 25 1.61 15.51 -7.15
C ALA A 25 0.74 16.67 -7.67
N ALA A 26 0.98 17.89 -7.19
CA ALA A 26 0.30 19.09 -7.67
C ALA A 26 0.55 19.34 -9.17
N LEU A 27 1.81 19.32 -9.61
CA LEU A 27 2.14 19.49 -11.03
C LEU A 27 1.57 18.37 -11.87
N LYS A 28 1.69 17.11 -11.41
CA LYS A 28 1.08 15.96 -12.11
C LYS A 28 -0.43 16.19 -12.28
N GLY A 29 -1.12 16.63 -11.22
CA GLY A 29 -2.54 16.97 -11.27
C GLY A 29 -2.88 18.07 -12.28
N ILE A 30 -2.12 19.17 -12.30
CA ILE A 30 -2.31 20.27 -13.25
C ILE A 30 -2.14 19.79 -14.69
N VAL A 31 -1.07 19.04 -14.97
CA VAL A 31 -0.80 18.53 -16.32
C VAL A 31 -1.87 17.55 -16.77
N LEU A 32 -2.32 16.65 -15.88
CA LEU A 32 -3.43 15.75 -16.20
C LEU A 32 -4.73 16.50 -16.46
N LEU A 33 -5.00 17.57 -15.71
CA LEU A 33 -6.18 18.40 -15.93
C LEU A 33 -6.11 19.14 -17.28
N VAL A 34 -4.96 19.70 -17.63
CA VAL A 34 -4.74 20.34 -18.94
C VAL A 34 -4.88 19.31 -20.06
N LEU A 35 -4.25 18.14 -19.92
CA LEU A 35 -4.34 17.03 -20.88
C LEU A 35 -5.80 16.60 -21.06
N ALA A 36 -6.57 16.48 -19.98
CA ALA A 36 -7.98 16.11 -20.02
C ALA A 36 -8.84 17.12 -20.76
N ILE A 37 -8.62 18.42 -20.51
CA ILE A 37 -9.29 19.49 -21.26
C ILE A 37 -8.93 19.37 -22.74
N VAL A 38 -7.63 19.28 -23.07
CA VAL A 38 -7.17 19.17 -24.46
C VAL A 38 -7.76 17.95 -25.16
N LEU A 39 -7.70 16.76 -24.54
CA LEU A 39 -8.26 15.53 -25.11
C LEU A 39 -9.79 15.61 -25.25
N GLY A 40 -10.49 16.17 -24.26
CA GLY A 40 -11.93 16.41 -24.34
C GLY A 40 -12.31 17.35 -25.48
N LEU A 41 -11.54 18.41 -25.69
CA LEU A 41 -11.72 19.36 -26.78
C LEU A 41 -11.40 18.74 -28.14
N ILE A 42 -10.32 17.97 -28.26
CA ILE A 42 -9.95 17.25 -29.49
C ILE A 42 -11.02 16.22 -29.83
N ALA A 43 -11.44 15.39 -28.89
CA ALA A 43 -12.50 14.40 -29.11
C ALA A 43 -13.81 15.08 -29.50
N GLY A 44 -14.20 16.13 -28.78
CA GLY A 44 -15.36 16.95 -29.10
C GLY A 44 -15.27 17.56 -30.51
N TYR A 45 -14.09 18.06 -30.91
CA TYR A 45 -13.85 18.62 -32.23
C TYR A 45 -13.93 17.57 -33.32
N VAL A 46 -13.34 16.39 -33.14
CA VAL A 46 -13.42 15.28 -34.11
C VAL A 46 -14.87 14.85 -34.32
N ILE A 47 -15.62 14.67 -33.23
CA ILE A 47 -17.05 14.30 -33.29
C ILE A 47 -17.86 15.40 -33.98
N SER A 48 -17.63 16.66 -33.62
CA SER A 48 -18.38 17.80 -34.16
C SER A 48 -18.02 18.09 -35.62
N SER A 49 -16.74 18.04 -35.97
CA SER A 49 -16.24 18.21 -37.34
C SER A 49 -16.77 17.12 -38.27
N SER A 50 -16.89 15.88 -37.79
CA SER A 50 -17.48 14.78 -38.58
C SER A 50 -18.98 14.99 -38.85
N ARG A 51 -19.67 15.81 -38.05
CA ARG A 51 -21.12 16.04 -38.15
C ARG A 51 -21.47 17.32 -38.90
N TYR A 52 -20.78 18.42 -38.57
CA TYR A 52 -21.13 19.77 -39.04
C TYR A 52 -20.09 20.36 -40.00
N GLY A 53 -18.96 19.68 -40.23
CA GLY A 53 -17.81 20.20 -40.96
C GLY A 53 -16.80 20.91 -40.05
N SER A 54 -15.58 21.14 -40.54
CA SER A 54 -14.44 21.61 -39.73
C SER A 54 -14.64 22.99 -39.09
N GLY A 55 -15.21 23.95 -39.83
CA GLY A 55 -15.47 25.30 -39.34
C GLY A 55 -16.55 25.35 -38.25
N GLU A 56 -17.73 24.77 -38.52
CA GLU A 56 -18.84 24.71 -37.56
C GLU A 56 -18.50 23.83 -36.34
N GLY A 57 -17.69 22.78 -36.54
CA GLY A 57 -17.22 21.92 -35.46
C GLY A 57 -16.37 22.66 -34.43
N PHE A 58 -15.52 23.60 -34.88
CA PHE A 58 -14.75 24.46 -33.97
C PHE A 58 -15.67 25.39 -33.15
N PHE A 59 -16.65 26.04 -33.79
CA PHE A 59 -17.59 26.93 -33.09
C PHE A 59 -18.51 26.18 -32.11
N ALA A 60 -18.86 24.93 -32.41
CA ALA A 60 -19.61 24.08 -31.47
C ALA A 60 -18.80 23.78 -30.20
N VAL A 61 -17.52 23.42 -30.34
CA VAL A 61 -16.63 23.18 -29.20
C VAL A 61 -16.37 24.46 -28.40
N ALA A 62 -16.11 25.58 -29.06
CA ALA A 62 -15.91 26.87 -28.40
C ALA A 62 -17.16 27.32 -27.62
N ARG A 63 -18.36 27.09 -28.16
CA ARG A 63 -19.63 27.30 -27.44
C ARG A 63 -19.74 26.38 -26.23
N ALA A 64 -19.40 25.10 -26.34
CA ALA A 64 -19.45 24.17 -25.22
C ALA A 64 -18.52 24.60 -24.06
N VAL A 65 -17.31 25.09 -24.36
CA VAL A 65 -16.40 25.64 -23.34
C VAL A 65 -16.96 26.88 -22.66
N ARG A 66 -17.46 27.83 -23.46
CA ARG A 66 -18.09 29.05 -22.92
C ARG A 66 -19.28 28.70 -22.03
N ASP A 67 -20.13 27.79 -22.48
CA ASP A 67 -21.35 27.41 -21.79
C ASP A 67 -21.05 26.67 -20.49
N PHE A 68 -19.99 25.85 -20.46
CA PHE A 68 -19.48 25.21 -19.25
C PHE A 68 -19.22 26.23 -18.13
N PHE A 69 -18.37 27.23 -18.41
CA PHE A 69 -17.96 28.20 -17.39
C PHE A 69 -19.02 29.25 -17.07
N ARG A 70 -19.81 29.69 -18.06
CA ARG A 70 -20.78 30.78 -17.86
C ARG A 70 -22.15 30.33 -17.36
N PHE A 71 -22.61 29.15 -17.77
CA PHE A 71 -23.98 28.73 -17.53
C PHE A 71 -24.07 27.40 -16.79
N ASP A 72 -23.36 26.37 -17.27
CA ASP A 72 -23.57 24.99 -16.84
C ASP A 72 -22.97 24.69 -15.47
N LEU A 73 -21.75 25.15 -15.18
CA LEU A 73 -21.10 24.94 -13.89
C LEU A 73 -21.69 25.82 -12.77
N PRO A 74 -21.86 27.15 -12.93
CA PRO A 74 -22.51 27.99 -11.92
C PRO A 74 -23.99 27.64 -11.70
N GLY A 75 -24.65 27.11 -12.73
CA GLY A 75 -26.05 26.72 -12.68
C GLY A 75 -26.29 25.29 -12.19
N THR A 76 -25.25 24.57 -11.74
CA THR A 76 -25.41 23.24 -11.12
C THR A 76 -26.15 23.35 -9.79
N SER A 77 -27.16 22.50 -9.60
CA SER A 77 -27.89 22.42 -8.34
C SER A 77 -27.61 21.09 -7.64
N LEU A 78 -27.09 21.15 -6.40
CA LEU A 78 -26.87 19.98 -5.55
C LEU A 78 -28.17 19.16 -5.36
N ARG A 79 -29.33 19.82 -5.29
CA ARG A 79 -30.63 19.15 -5.14
C ARG A 79 -30.98 18.30 -6.36
N ARG A 80 -30.69 18.78 -7.59
CA ARG A 80 -30.92 18.02 -8.82
C ARG A 80 -29.92 16.86 -8.96
N ILE A 81 -28.65 17.10 -8.62
CA ILE A 81 -27.62 16.06 -8.57
C ILE A 81 -28.06 14.92 -7.64
N PHE A 82 -28.49 15.24 -6.42
CA PHE A 82 -28.94 14.23 -5.46
C PHE A 82 -30.19 13.47 -5.94
N ALA A 83 -31.14 14.14 -6.61
CA ALA A 83 -32.30 13.48 -7.20
C ALA A 83 -31.91 12.45 -8.29
N LEU A 84 -30.96 12.80 -9.15
CA LEU A 84 -30.43 11.92 -10.21
C LEU A 84 -29.56 10.79 -9.62
N ALA A 85 -28.78 11.08 -8.58
CA ALA A 85 -28.02 10.08 -7.85
C ALA A 85 -28.95 9.05 -7.20
N ARG A 86 -30.03 9.50 -6.55
CA ARG A 86 -31.04 8.62 -5.97
C ARG A 86 -31.75 7.76 -7.02
N LEU A 87 -32.00 8.31 -8.22
CA LEU A 87 -32.56 7.54 -9.34
C LEU A 87 -31.57 6.44 -9.77
N SER A 88 -30.32 6.80 -10.02
CA SER A 88 -29.26 5.88 -10.43
C SER A 88 -29.02 4.77 -9.40
N PHE A 89 -29.06 5.13 -8.11
CA PHE A 89 -28.95 4.19 -6.99
C PHE A 89 -30.10 3.16 -6.98
N LYS A 90 -31.35 3.62 -7.13
CA LYS A 90 -32.52 2.73 -7.21
C LYS A 90 -32.49 1.83 -8.43
N GLU A 91 -31.99 2.35 -9.56
CA GLU A 91 -31.83 1.59 -10.79
C GLU A 91 -30.82 0.45 -10.62
N ALA A 92 -29.65 0.74 -10.05
CA ALA A 92 -28.63 -0.27 -9.76
C ALA A 92 -29.14 -1.37 -8.82
N LEU A 93 -29.85 -1.00 -7.74
CA LEU A 93 -30.47 -1.95 -6.81
C LEU A 93 -31.43 -2.93 -7.50
N ARG A 94 -32.21 -2.47 -8.47
CA ARG A 94 -33.15 -3.31 -9.22
C ARG A 94 -32.46 -4.32 -10.13
N ARG A 95 -31.19 -4.08 -10.50
CA ARG A 95 -30.35 -5.02 -11.27
C ARG A 95 -29.77 -6.16 -10.42
N LYS A 96 -30.28 -6.35 -9.19
CA LYS A 96 -29.88 -7.41 -8.24
C LYS A 96 -28.39 -7.42 -7.87
N VAL A 97 -27.76 -6.24 -7.89
CA VAL A 97 -26.35 -6.05 -7.53
C VAL A 97 -26.00 -6.49 -6.10
N LEU A 98 -26.99 -6.54 -5.21
CA LEU A 98 -26.82 -7.01 -3.82
C LEU A 98 -26.42 -8.48 -3.72
N TYR A 99 -26.64 -9.30 -4.76
CA TYR A 99 -26.17 -10.69 -4.77
C TYR A 99 -24.66 -10.82 -4.61
N ILE A 100 -23.90 -9.76 -4.87
CA ILE A 100 -22.45 -9.77 -4.63
C ILE A 100 -22.11 -9.93 -3.14
N VAL A 101 -22.95 -9.42 -2.25
CA VAL A 101 -22.78 -9.63 -0.79
C VAL A 101 -23.02 -11.09 -0.44
N GLY A 102 -24.02 -11.73 -1.07
CA GLY A 102 -24.26 -13.16 -0.92
C GLY A 102 -23.10 -14.01 -1.44
N LEU A 103 -22.57 -13.68 -2.62
CA LEU A 103 -21.37 -14.31 -3.17
C LEU A 103 -20.17 -14.16 -2.22
N PHE A 104 -19.99 -12.97 -1.65
CA PHE A 104 -18.94 -12.72 -0.66
C PHE A 104 -19.08 -13.60 0.58
N VAL A 105 -20.31 -13.75 1.12
CA VAL A 105 -20.56 -14.67 2.25
C VAL A 105 -20.17 -16.11 1.88
N VAL A 106 -20.52 -16.58 0.69
CA VAL A 106 -20.13 -17.93 0.24
C VAL A 106 -18.60 -18.06 0.18
N LEU A 107 -17.90 -17.04 -0.33
CA LEU A 107 -16.43 -17.05 -0.35
C LEU A 107 -15.83 -17.10 1.06
N LEU A 108 -16.40 -16.37 2.03
CA LEU A 108 -15.94 -16.45 3.43
C LEU A 108 -16.15 -17.85 4.03
N LEU A 109 -17.29 -18.49 3.75
CA LEU A 109 -17.55 -19.86 4.22
C LEU A 109 -16.56 -20.86 3.64
N LEU A 110 -16.24 -20.75 2.35
CA LEU A 110 -15.22 -21.58 1.71
C LEU A 110 -13.81 -21.29 2.24
N ALA A 111 -13.51 -20.01 2.52
CA ALA A 111 -12.23 -19.60 3.08
C ALA A 111 -12.00 -20.21 4.46
N GLY A 112 -13.02 -20.27 5.32
CA GLY A 112 -12.92 -20.92 6.63
C GLY A 112 -12.51 -22.39 6.58
N TRP A 113 -12.71 -23.07 5.44
CA TRP A 113 -12.26 -24.45 5.23
C TRP A 113 -10.83 -24.55 4.65
N TYR A 114 -10.38 -23.53 3.92
CA TYR A 114 -9.13 -23.58 3.15
C TYR A 114 -7.97 -22.78 3.74
N LEU A 115 -8.26 -21.75 4.54
CA LEU A 115 -7.23 -20.96 5.22
C LEU A 115 -6.53 -21.83 6.26
N ASN A 116 -5.21 -21.95 6.16
CA ASN A 116 -4.42 -22.80 7.04
C ASN A 116 -4.16 -22.12 8.39
N PRO A 117 -4.75 -22.58 9.51
CA PRO A 117 -4.51 -22.01 10.84
C PRO A 117 -3.10 -22.33 11.36
N GLN A 118 -2.38 -23.25 10.72
CA GLN A 118 -1.02 -23.65 11.07
C GLN A 118 0.06 -22.72 10.50
N SER A 119 -0.33 -21.72 9.70
CA SER A 119 0.57 -20.70 9.17
C SER A 119 1.29 -19.95 10.30
N ASP A 120 2.53 -19.50 10.06
CA ASP A 120 3.30 -18.71 11.02
C ASP A 120 2.60 -17.36 11.32
N ASP A 121 1.91 -16.77 10.35
CA ASP A 121 1.09 -15.58 10.55
C ASP A 121 -0.35 -15.80 10.03
N PRO A 122 -1.26 -16.38 10.85
CA PRO A 122 -2.63 -16.64 10.44
C PRO A 122 -3.45 -15.35 10.31
N ALA A 123 -3.13 -14.32 11.10
CA ALA A 123 -3.85 -13.04 11.06
C ALA A 123 -3.68 -12.35 9.71
N ARG A 124 -2.44 -12.29 9.20
CA ARG A 124 -2.15 -11.74 7.87
C ARG A 124 -2.87 -12.51 6.78
N LEU A 125 -2.89 -13.84 6.84
CA LEU A 125 -3.59 -14.68 5.86
C LEU A 125 -5.09 -14.34 5.78
N TYR A 126 -5.77 -14.28 6.93
CA TYR A 126 -7.20 -13.99 7.01
C TYR A 126 -7.51 -12.56 6.53
N VAL A 127 -6.75 -11.56 6.99
CA VAL A 127 -6.95 -10.15 6.64
C VAL A 127 -6.67 -9.90 5.15
N SER A 128 -5.56 -10.44 4.62
CA SER A 128 -5.24 -10.35 3.19
C SER A 128 -6.33 -10.99 2.32
N PHE A 129 -6.86 -12.15 2.72
CA PHE A 129 -7.92 -12.83 1.99
C PHE A 129 -9.20 -11.97 1.90
N VAL A 130 -9.72 -11.49 3.03
CA VAL A 130 -10.99 -10.74 3.06
C VAL A 130 -10.90 -9.41 2.31
N LEU A 131 -9.76 -8.71 2.43
CA LEU A 131 -9.52 -7.44 1.72
C LEU A 131 -9.36 -7.66 0.21
N THR A 132 -8.63 -8.70 -0.21
CA THR A 132 -8.42 -9.01 -1.64
C THR A 132 -9.73 -9.42 -2.31
N MET A 133 -10.50 -10.32 -1.69
CA MET A 133 -11.79 -10.76 -2.23
C MET A 133 -12.79 -9.60 -2.30
N THR A 134 -12.84 -8.75 -1.27
CA THR A 134 -13.66 -7.53 -1.29
C THR A 134 -13.26 -6.63 -2.44
N ASN A 135 -11.96 -6.36 -2.60
CA ASN A 135 -11.44 -5.48 -3.63
C ASN A 135 -11.87 -5.96 -5.04
N TYR A 136 -11.56 -7.21 -5.39
CA TYR A 136 -11.90 -7.76 -6.72
C TYR A 136 -13.39 -7.75 -7.02
N LEU A 137 -14.24 -8.15 -6.06
CA LEU A 137 -15.69 -8.15 -6.26
C LEU A 137 -16.22 -6.73 -6.48
N VAL A 138 -15.78 -5.77 -5.67
CA VAL A 138 -16.29 -4.40 -5.71
C VAL A 138 -15.79 -3.64 -6.94
N LEU A 139 -14.54 -3.84 -7.36
CA LEU A 139 -14.03 -3.26 -8.61
C LEU A 139 -14.74 -3.86 -9.83
N ALA A 140 -14.97 -5.18 -9.86
CA ALA A 140 -15.74 -5.82 -10.92
C ALA A 140 -17.17 -5.26 -10.98
N LEU A 141 -17.85 -5.14 -9.84
CA LEU A 141 -19.18 -4.54 -9.78
C LEU A 141 -19.18 -3.09 -10.28
N ALA A 142 -18.26 -2.27 -9.78
CA ALA A 142 -18.11 -0.87 -10.19
C ALA A 142 -17.95 -0.74 -11.70
N LEU A 143 -17.13 -1.60 -12.30
CA LEU A 143 -16.92 -1.67 -13.73
C LEU A 143 -18.21 -2.01 -14.48
N PHE A 144 -18.95 -3.03 -14.05
CA PHE A 144 -20.21 -3.43 -14.70
C PHE A 144 -21.31 -2.36 -14.59
N ILE A 145 -21.54 -1.81 -13.40
CA ILE A 145 -22.65 -0.86 -13.18
C ILE A 145 -22.41 0.48 -13.90
N SER A 146 -21.15 0.94 -13.95
CA SER A 146 -20.81 2.23 -14.54
C SER A 146 -20.76 2.15 -16.07
N ALA A 147 -20.16 1.11 -16.64
CA ALA A 147 -20.02 0.95 -18.09
C ALA A 147 -21.36 0.81 -18.83
N PHE A 148 -22.35 0.12 -18.24
CA PHE A 148 -23.69 -0.06 -18.82
C PHE A 148 -24.70 1.02 -18.41
N SER A 149 -24.27 2.10 -17.75
CA SER A 149 -25.20 3.09 -17.21
C SER A 149 -25.91 3.90 -18.30
N LEU A 150 -25.20 4.84 -18.93
CA LEU A 150 -25.71 5.72 -19.97
C LEU A 150 -26.05 5.00 -21.29
N PRO A 151 -25.29 3.99 -21.76
CA PRO A 151 -25.61 3.29 -23.00
C PRO A 151 -26.97 2.59 -22.95
N GLU A 152 -27.31 2.02 -21.80
CA GLU A 152 -28.59 1.33 -21.61
C GLU A 152 -29.75 2.34 -21.52
N ASP A 153 -29.52 3.52 -20.93
CA ASP A 153 -30.52 4.60 -20.97
C ASP A 153 -30.81 5.10 -22.38
N ILE A 154 -29.76 5.25 -23.20
CA ILE A 154 -29.87 5.67 -24.60
C ILE A 154 -30.64 4.61 -25.39
N LYS A 155 -30.27 3.33 -25.22
CA LYS A 155 -30.90 2.19 -25.90
C LYS A 155 -32.39 2.08 -25.55
N ASN A 156 -32.73 2.26 -24.27
CA ASN A 156 -34.11 2.17 -23.78
C ASN A 156 -34.89 3.49 -23.91
N LYS A 157 -34.30 4.51 -24.55
CA LYS A 157 -34.88 5.85 -24.75
C LYS A 157 -35.29 6.58 -23.46
N THR A 158 -34.81 6.15 -22.30
CA THR A 158 -35.12 6.79 -21.01
C THR A 158 -34.42 8.13 -20.89
N ILE A 159 -33.22 8.29 -21.47
CA ILE A 159 -32.42 9.52 -21.42
C ILE A 159 -33.17 10.72 -22.03
N TYR A 160 -33.96 10.51 -23.09
CA TYR A 160 -34.72 11.58 -23.76
C TYR A 160 -35.81 12.17 -22.84
N THR A 161 -36.31 11.39 -21.88
CA THR A 161 -37.27 11.89 -20.88
C THR A 161 -36.63 12.72 -19.76
N ILE A 162 -35.30 12.60 -19.60
CA ILE A 162 -34.52 13.35 -18.63
C ILE A 162 -34.05 14.67 -19.26
N VAL A 163 -33.60 14.63 -20.52
CA VAL A 163 -33.07 15.79 -21.25
C VAL A 163 -34.16 16.81 -21.60
N THR A 164 -35.44 16.44 -21.65
CA THR A 164 -36.57 17.38 -21.81
C THR A 164 -36.86 18.22 -20.57
N LYS A 165 -36.30 17.85 -19.41
CA LYS A 165 -36.39 18.64 -18.17
C LYS A 165 -35.20 19.61 -18.11
N PRO A 166 -35.28 20.72 -17.35
CA PRO A 166 -34.17 21.67 -17.20
C PRO A 166 -33.06 21.10 -16.30
N VAL A 167 -32.41 20.05 -16.80
CA VAL A 167 -31.31 19.30 -16.16
C VAL A 167 -30.07 19.47 -17.02
N ARG A 168 -28.95 19.84 -16.40
CA ARG A 168 -27.70 20.10 -17.10
C ARG A 168 -26.88 18.82 -17.27
N ALA A 169 -26.02 18.76 -18.29
CA ALA A 169 -25.13 17.63 -18.51
C ALA A 169 -24.21 17.34 -17.30
N THR A 170 -23.72 18.41 -16.65
CA THR A 170 -22.96 18.35 -15.40
C THR A 170 -23.72 17.61 -14.29
N GLU A 171 -25.03 17.82 -14.18
CA GLU A 171 -25.87 17.22 -13.14
C GLU A 171 -26.15 15.74 -13.43
N ILE A 172 -26.30 15.36 -14.70
CA ILE A 172 -26.48 13.96 -15.14
C ILE A 172 -25.25 13.14 -14.79
N ILE A 173 -24.05 13.63 -15.15
CA ILE A 173 -22.79 12.91 -14.94
C ILE A 173 -22.49 12.80 -13.45
N ALA A 174 -22.55 13.90 -12.70
CA ALA A 174 -22.33 13.89 -11.25
C ALA A 174 -23.35 13.01 -10.54
N GLY A 175 -24.63 13.08 -10.95
CA GLY A 175 -25.69 12.22 -10.42
C GLY A 175 -25.40 10.73 -10.64
N ARG A 176 -25.00 10.33 -11.85
CA ARG A 176 -24.65 8.94 -12.16
C ARG A 176 -23.46 8.46 -11.33
N MET A 177 -22.37 9.22 -11.29
CA MET A 177 -21.18 8.89 -10.50
C MET A 177 -21.52 8.74 -9.00
N LEU A 178 -22.16 9.74 -8.39
CA LEU A 178 -22.52 9.70 -6.96
C LEU A 178 -23.54 8.60 -6.64
N GLY A 179 -24.47 8.32 -7.54
CA GLY A 179 -25.45 7.25 -7.38
C GLY A 179 -24.78 5.88 -7.28
N PHE A 180 -23.84 5.57 -8.18
CA PHE A 180 -23.09 4.31 -8.15
C PHE A 180 -22.11 4.24 -6.98
N VAL A 181 -21.46 5.35 -6.64
CA VAL A 181 -20.63 5.43 -5.42
C VAL A 181 -21.46 5.11 -4.19
N GLY A 182 -22.68 5.64 -4.08
CA GLY A 182 -23.60 5.33 -2.99
C GLY A 182 -23.99 3.85 -2.92
N VAL A 183 -24.21 3.20 -4.07
CA VAL A 183 -24.47 1.73 -4.13
C VAL A 183 -23.27 0.96 -3.61
N GLY A 184 -22.08 1.34 -4.05
CA GLY A 184 -20.82 0.77 -3.59
C GLY A 184 -20.60 0.91 -2.09
N THR A 185 -20.84 2.11 -1.53
CA THR A 185 -20.78 2.35 -0.08
C THR A 185 -21.74 1.42 0.67
N MET A 186 -22.99 1.33 0.22
CA MET A 186 -24.00 0.48 0.85
C MET A 186 -23.60 -1.01 0.83
N ILE A 187 -22.89 -1.48 -0.19
CA ILE A 187 -22.39 -2.87 -0.30
C ILE A 187 -21.13 -3.10 0.55
N LEU A 188 -20.23 -2.12 0.62
CA LEU A 188 -18.99 -2.22 1.38
C LEU A 188 -19.23 -2.27 2.89
N VAL A 189 -20.25 -1.59 3.42
CA VAL A 189 -20.58 -1.62 4.86
C VAL A 189 -20.83 -3.04 5.40
N PRO A 190 -21.78 -3.83 4.85
CA PRO A 190 -21.99 -5.20 5.32
C PRO A 190 -20.77 -6.10 5.03
N MET A 191 -20.06 -5.91 3.91
CA MET A 191 -18.84 -6.69 3.63
C MET A 191 -17.74 -6.41 4.66
N GLY A 192 -17.54 -5.16 5.07
CA GLY A 192 -16.58 -4.78 6.10
C GLY A 192 -16.95 -5.34 7.46
N LEU A 193 -18.23 -5.28 7.84
CA LEU A 193 -18.71 -5.85 9.10
C LEU A 193 -18.56 -7.38 9.15
N LEU A 194 -18.91 -8.07 8.05
CA LEU A 194 -18.74 -9.51 7.94
C LEU A 194 -17.26 -9.91 7.96
N SER A 195 -16.39 -9.12 7.34
CA SER A 195 -14.94 -9.37 7.35
C SER A 195 -14.34 -9.19 8.73
N TRP A 196 -14.72 -8.13 9.44
CA TRP A 196 -14.31 -7.94 10.83
C TRP A 196 -14.77 -9.12 11.70
N LEU A 197 -16.03 -9.53 11.58
CA LEU A 197 -16.57 -10.66 12.34
C LEU A 197 -15.86 -11.98 11.99
N PHE A 198 -15.61 -12.23 10.71
CA PHE A 198 -14.91 -13.43 10.24
C PHE A 198 -13.47 -13.51 10.75
N VAL A 199 -12.73 -12.40 10.69
CA VAL A 199 -11.33 -12.35 11.16
C VAL A 199 -11.27 -12.50 12.68
N VAL A 200 -12.06 -11.72 13.42
CA VAL A 200 -12.04 -11.77 14.90
C VAL A 200 -12.47 -13.14 15.39
N ARG A 201 -13.56 -13.70 14.87
CA ARG A 201 -14.04 -15.03 15.29
C ARG A 201 -13.17 -16.17 14.76
N GLY A 202 -12.47 -15.96 13.65
CA GLY A 202 -11.59 -16.97 13.07
C GLY A 202 -10.28 -17.17 13.83
N LEU A 203 -9.81 -16.13 14.55
CA LEU A 203 -8.55 -16.14 15.30
C LEU A 203 -8.75 -16.28 16.82
N ASP A 204 -9.97 -16.13 17.30
CA ASP A 204 -10.31 -16.25 18.72
C ASP A 204 -10.17 -17.70 19.20
N HIS A 205 -9.37 -17.92 20.23
CA HIS A 205 -9.16 -19.20 20.88
C HIS A 205 -8.65 -18.98 22.31
N THR A 206 -8.78 -20.00 23.16
CA THR A 206 -8.33 -19.94 24.56
C THR A 206 -7.67 -21.25 24.93
N HIS A 207 -6.50 -21.16 25.56
CA HIS A 207 -5.86 -22.28 26.25
C HIS A 207 -6.56 -22.52 27.59
N GLN A 208 -6.85 -23.78 27.92
CA GLN A 208 -7.64 -24.14 29.11
C GLN A 208 -6.76 -24.67 30.23
N GLU A 209 -5.67 -25.33 29.88
CA GLU A 209 -4.78 -25.99 30.83
C GLU A 209 -3.33 -25.53 30.67
N VAL A 210 -2.56 -25.75 31.74
CA VAL A 210 -1.11 -25.61 31.76
C VAL A 210 -0.53 -27.00 31.98
N VAL A 211 0.30 -27.46 31.05
CA VAL A 211 0.79 -28.85 30.97
C VAL A 211 2.04 -29.05 31.83
N GLU A 212 2.99 -28.12 31.75
CA GLU A 212 4.21 -28.15 32.53
C GLU A 212 4.33 -26.88 33.36
N VAL A 213 4.63 -27.00 34.65
CA VAL A 213 4.91 -25.87 35.54
C VAL A 213 6.12 -26.19 36.40
N ARG A 214 7.06 -25.26 36.44
CA ARG A 214 8.25 -25.30 37.25
C ARG A 214 8.37 -24.01 38.06
N GLU A 215 8.57 -24.15 39.36
CA GLU A 215 8.86 -23.03 40.24
C GLU A 215 10.33 -22.61 40.09
N LEU A 216 10.57 -21.32 39.93
CA LEU A 216 11.91 -20.76 39.78
C LEU A 216 12.55 -20.53 41.15
N PRO A 217 13.88 -20.72 41.30
CA PRO A 217 14.58 -20.60 42.60
C PRO A 217 14.48 -19.23 43.29
N GLY A 218 14.01 -18.20 42.59
CA GLY A 218 13.86 -16.83 43.07
C GLY A 218 12.42 -16.38 43.34
N GLY A 219 11.43 -17.28 43.28
CA GLY A 219 10.02 -16.91 43.30
C GLY A 219 9.52 -16.58 41.89
N GLY A 220 8.42 -17.23 41.47
CA GLY A 220 7.91 -17.17 40.11
C GLY A 220 7.76 -18.56 39.48
N TYR A 221 7.00 -18.65 38.39
CA TYR A 221 6.65 -19.91 37.74
C TYR A 221 6.98 -19.84 36.24
N GLU A 222 7.59 -20.89 35.70
CA GLU A 222 7.76 -21.08 34.25
C GLU A 222 6.89 -22.27 33.84
N GLY A 223 6.23 -22.20 32.68
CA GLY A 223 5.40 -23.29 32.22
C GLY A 223 5.02 -23.23 30.76
N GLU A 224 4.25 -24.23 30.32
CA GLU A 224 3.73 -24.36 28.96
C GLU A 224 2.21 -24.59 28.97
N THR A 225 1.49 -23.91 28.08
CA THR A 225 0.05 -24.09 27.90
C THR A 225 -0.27 -25.41 27.18
N ASP A 226 -1.53 -25.83 27.24
CA ASP A 226 -2.05 -26.92 26.40
C ASP A 226 -1.91 -26.65 24.90
N TYR A 227 -1.92 -27.72 24.11
CA TYR A 227 -1.85 -27.62 22.65
C TYR A 227 -3.26 -27.44 22.07
N VAL A 228 -3.62 -26.18 21.80
CA VAL A 228 -4.94 -25.77 21.27
C VAL A 228 -4.74 -25.04 19.95
N GLN A 229 -5.61 -25.29 18.97
CA GLN A 229 -5.50 -24.70 17.62
C GLN A 229 -4.08 -24.74 17.02
N PHE A 230 -3.44 -25.92 17.13
CA PHE A 230 -2.15 -26.23 16.50
C PHE A 230 -0.93 -25.43 17.01
N HIS A 231 -0.95 -24.92 18.23
CA HIS A 231 0.22 -24.33 18.88
C HIS A 231 0.08 -24.40 20.41
N SER A 232 1.18 -24.11 21.10
CA SER A 232 1.29 -23.94 22.54
C SER A 232 2.18 -22.74 22.84
N HIS A 233 2.10 -22.24 24.06
CA HIS A 233 2.84 -21.09 24.52
C HIS A 233 3.63 -21.43 25.77
N THR A 234 4.87 -20.95 25.84
CA THR A 234 5.65 -20.93 27.08
C THR A 234 5.42 -19.61 27.81
N PHE A 235 5.48 -19.60 29.13
CA PHE A 235 5.31 -18.37 29.92
C PHE A 235 6.21 -18.35 31.15
N LYS A 236 6.47 -17.14 31.62
CA LYS A 236 7.11 -16.87 32.91
C LYS A 236 6.24 -15.90 33.70
N LEU A 237 5.91 -16.29 34.93
CA LEU A 237 5.17 -15.49 35.89
C LEU A 237 6.13 -14.85 36.88
N ASP A 238 5.82 -13.63 37.28
CA ASP A 238 6.50 -12.96 38.38
C ASP A 238 6.08 -13.56 39.74
N GLU A 239 6.65 -13.01 40.83
CA GLU A 239 6.31 -13.41 42.21
C GLU A 239 4.83 -13.17 42.55
N THR A 240 4.16 -12.27 41.83
CA THR A 240 2.72 -11.97 42.03
C THR A 240 1.81 -12.97 41.33
N GLY A 241 2.36 -13.84 40.49
CA GLY A 241 1.62 -14.84 39.74
C GLY A 241 0.97 -14.31 38.46
N GLU A 242 1.35 -13.12 37.99
CA GLU A 242 0.94 -12.58 36.70
C GLU A 242 2.09 -12.60 35.71
N GLY A 243 1.78 -12.81 34.43
CA GLY A 243 2.78 -12.80 33.38
C GLY A 243 2.17 -12.89 31.99
N LEU A 244 3.05 -12.83 31.00
CA LEU A 244 2.71 -12.97 29.59
C LEU A 244 3.36 -14.23 29.04
N THR A 245 2.68 -14.87 28.10
CA THR A 245 3.32 -15.92 27.29
C THR A 245 4.34 -15.33 26.33
N ASN A 246 5.21 -16.18 25.79
CA ASN A 246 5.97 -15.88 24.59
C ASN A 246 5.02 -15.60 23.41
N ILE A 247 5.54 -14.89 22.42
CA ILE A 247 4.82 -14.66 21.16
C ILE A 247 4.99 -15.91 20.31
N VAL A 248 3.87 -16.48 19.88
CA VAL A 248 3.81 -17.57 18.90
C VAL A 248 2.72 -17.19 17.90
N ARG A 249 3.01 -17.27 16.61
CA ARG A 249 2.06 -16.89 15.56
C ARG A 249 1.44 -15.50 15.74
N GLY A 250 2.29 -14.53 16.09
CA GLY A 250 1.91 -13.13 16.20
C GLY A 250 1.01 -12.76 17.38
N HIS A 251 0.78 -13.65 18.35
CA HIS A 251 0.01 -13.32 19.56
C HIS A 251 0.59 -13.94 20.82
N ARG A 252 0.07 -13.48 21.96
CA ARG A 252 0.40 -13.93 23.31
C ARG A 252 -0.82 -13.86 24.22
N HIS A 253 -0.77 -14.53 25.35
CA HIS A 253 -1.83 -14.55 26.35
C HIS A 253 -1.35 -13.96 27.67
N VAL A 254 -2.28 -13.35 28.41
CA VAL A 254 -2.06 -13.00 29.82
C VAL A 254 -2.33 -14.24 30.65
N VAL A 255 -1.37 -14.64 31.48
CA VAL A 255 -1.49 -15.78 32.37
C VAL A 255 -1.54 -15.26 33.80
N ARG A 256 -2.56 -15.67 34.54
CA ARG A 256 -2.74 -15.32 35.95
C ARG A 256 -2.89 -16.57 36.78
N ARG A 257 -2.12 -16.66 37.86
CA ARG A 257 -2.28 -17.70 38.87
C ARG A 257 -3.27 -17.21 39.93
N SER A 258 -4.35 -17.95 40.12
CA SER A 258 -5.34 -17.69 41.17
C SER A 258 -4.82 -18.17 42.54
N GLU A 259 -5.40 -17.65 43.63
CA GLU A 259 -5.04 -18.05 45.00
C GLU A 259 -5.22 -19.56 45.25
N ASP A 260 -6.15 -20.19 44.54
CA ASP A 260 -6.41 -21.64 44.58
C ASP A 260 -5.36 -22.50 43.84
N GLY A 261 -4.33 -21.86 43.26
CA GLY A 261 -3.25 -22.53 42.53
C GLY A 261 -3.59 -22.88 41.08
N THR A 262 -4.76 -22.50 40.59
CA THR A 262 -5.19 -22.67 39.18
C THR A 262 -4.66 -21.55 38.29
N PHE A 263 -4.38 -21.86 37.03
CA PHE A 263 -3.93 -20.88 36.03
C PHE A 263 -5.11 -20.46 35.15
N GLN A 264 -5.29 -19.15 34.97
CA GLN A 264 -6.23 -18.58 34.03
C GLN A 264 -5.46 -17.95 32.87
N ILE A 265 -5.78 -18.38 31.66
CA ILE A 265 -5.18 -17.87 30.43
C ILE A 265 -6.22 -16.98 29.75
N GLY A 266 -5.85 -15.73 29.52
CA GLY A 266 -6.71 -14.73 28.88
C GLY A 266 -6.88 -14.96 27.38
N PRO A 267 -7.73 -14.14 26.71
CA PRO A 267 -7.86 -14.17 25.25
C PRO A 267 -6.55 -13.76 24.56
N PRO A 268 -6.35 -14.12 23.28
CA PRO A 268 -5.15 -13.81 22.53
C PRO A 268 -5.03 -12.29 22.34
N GLN A 269 -3.83 -11.77 22.61
CA GLN A 269 -3.47 -10.35 22.46
C GLN A 269 -2.34 -10.21 21.43
N GLY A 270 -2.37 -9.12 20.65
CA GLY A 270 -1.29 -8.78 19.71
C GLY A 270 -1.51 -9.23 18.26
N ALA A 271 -2.32 -10.27 17.99
CA ALA A 271 -2.60 -10.72 16.61
C ALA A 271 -3.39 -9.67 15.79
N LEU A 272 -4.34 -8.98 16.43
CA LEU A 272 -5.21 -7.99 15.79
C LEU A 272 -4.94 -6.60 16.37
N ARG A 273 -3.82 -6.01 15.96
CA ARG A 273 -3.45 -4.62 16.28
C ARG A 273 -3.04 -3.85 15.05
N ALA A 274 -2.94 -2.54 15.20
CA ALA A 274 -2.45 -1.64 14.17
C ALA A 274 -1.33 -0.77 14.77
N ARG A 275 -0.10 -1.26 14.69
CA ARG A 275 1.09 -0.58 15.19
C ARG A 275 1.26 0.75 14.50
N ILE A 276 1.53 1.82 15.24
CA ILE A 276 1.84 3.14 14.67
C ILE A 276 3.37 3.27 14.61
N PRO A 277 4.02 2.86 13.51
CA PRO A 277 5.48 2.90 13.43
C PRO A 277 5.99 4.34 13.29
N SER A 278 7.11 4.61 13.95
CA SER A 278 7.90 5.83 13.82
C SER A 278 9.24 5.46 13.19
N TYR A 279 9.42 5.84 11.92
CA TYR A 279 10.62 5.49 11.15
C TYR A 279 11.71 6.53 11.30
N GLY A 280 12.96 6.07 11.26
CA GLY A 280 14.14 6.91 11.26
C GLY A 280 14.75 7.08 9.87
N SER A 281 15.75 7.95 9.78
CA SER A 281 16.68 7.96 8.66
C SER A 281 17.79 6.92 8.88
N ILE A 282 18.23 6.23 7.83
CA ILE A 282 19.24 5.17 7.89
C ILE A 282 20.54 5.64 7.25
N ARG A 283 21.67 5.27 7.85
CA ARG A 283 23.03 5.35 7.26
C ARG A 283 23.76 4.04 7.52
N PHE A 284 24.76 3.74 6.70
CA PHE A 284 25.55 2.53 6.85
C PHE A 284 27.00 2.88 7.19
N ARG A 285 27.69 1.95 7.85
CA ARG A 285 29.14 1.93 7.94
C ARG A 285 29.69 0.72 7.22
N ASP A 286 30.81 0.92 6.53
CA ASP A 286 31.56 -0.18 5.94
C ASP A 286 32.33 -0.98 7.00
N ARG A 287 32.99 -2.06 6.57
CA ARG A 287 33.83 -2.92 7.44
C ARG A 287 34.94 -2.18 8.20
N SER A 288 35.34 -1.00 7.71
CA SER A 288 36.40 -0.16 8.28
C SER A 288 35.83 0.94 9.19
N GLY A 289 34.50 1.06 9.29
CA GLY A 289 33.80 2.07 10.07
C GLY A 289 33.57 3.40 9.35
N ASN A 290 33.85 3.49 8.05
CA ASN A 290 33.58 4.70 7.27
C ASN A 290 32.09 4.80 6.95
N LEU A 291 31.54 6.01 7.00
CA LEU A 291 30.14 6.28 6.66
C LEU A 291 29.89 6.08 5.17
N GLN A 292 28.78 5.43 4.87
CA GLN A 292 28.25 5.17 3.54
C GLN A 292 26.75 5.50 3.53
N GLU A 293 26.27 5.97 2.38
CA GLU A 293 24.83 6.17 2.19
C GLU A 293 24.08 4.85 1.97
N GLU A 294 24.79 3.81 1.51
CA GLU A 294 24.23 2.52 1.11
C GLU A 294 24.94 1.37 1.82
N GLY A 295 24.18 0.32 2.17
CA GLY A 295 24.72 -0.92 2.74
C GLY A 295 25.28 -1.84 1.66
N ILE A 296 25.98 -2.91 2.04
CA ILE A 296 26.62 -3.85 1.10
C ILE A 296 25.54 -4.53 0.23
N ASP A 297 25.81 -4.70 -1.07
CA ASP A 297 25.00 -5.52 -1.97
C ASP A 297 25.54 -6.96 -1.95
N VAL A 298 24.72 -7.94 -1.54
CA VAL A 298 25.14 -9.36 -1.44
C VAL A 298 24.54 -10.25 -2.53
N GLY A 299 24.00 -9.62 -3.58
CA GLY A 299 23.32 -10.21 -4.70
C GLY A 299 22.95 -9.13 -5.71
N ASN A 300 21.81 -9.27 -6.38
CA ASN A 300 21.29 -8.29 -7.34
C ASN A 300 20.14 -7.48 -6.72
N GLU A 301 20.17 -7.23 -5.41
CA GLU A 301 19.10 -6.54 -4.67
C GLU A 301 18.92 -5.11 -5.17
N ARG A 302 20.01 -4.47 -5.61
CA ARG A 302 19.97 -3.13 -6.22
C ARG A 302 19.44 -3.13 -7.66
N LEU A 303 19.52 -4.26 -8.37
CA LEU A 303 18.88 -4.40 -9.70
C LEU A 303 17.36 -4.58 -9.60
N ALA A 304 16.80 -4.81 -8.40
CA ALA A 304 15.38 -5.05 -8.18
C ALA A 304 14.53 -3.78 -8.06
N GLY A 305 15.07 -2.60 -8.35
CA GLY A 305 14.31 -1.37 -8.30
C GLY A 305 14.22 -0.67 -9.66
N GLY A 306 12.98 -0.38 -10.07
CA GLY A 306 12.70 0.42 -11.25
C GLY A 306 12.43 1.88 -10.93
N TYR A 307 11.92 2.61 -11.93
CA TYR A 307 11.47 3.97 -11.70
C TYR A 307 10.33 3.98 -10.67
N SER A 308 10.47 4.76 -9.59
CA SER A 308 9.32 5.04 -8.72
C SER A 308 8.25 5.86 -9.47
N SER A 309 7.14 6.20 -8.82
CA SER A 309 6.05 6.98 -9.43
C SER A 309 6.41 8.47 -9.69
N THR A 310 7.59 8.75 -10.27
CA THR A 310 8.19 10.06 -10.54
C THR A 310 7.42 10.91 -11.57
N GLY A 311 6.26 10.44 -12.03
CA GLY A 311 5.34 11.22 -12.85
C GLY A 311 6.00 11.72 -14.14
N ILE A 312 5.85 13.02 -14.41
CA ILE A 312 6.24 13.62 -15.68
C ILE A 312 7.76 13.74 -15.81
N ALA A 313 8.49 13.86 -14.69
CA ALA A 313 9.95 13.96 -14.69
C ALA A 313 10.64 12.79 -15.42
N ARG A 314 10.05 11.59 -15.38
CA ARG A 314 10.51 10.43 -16.15
C ARG A 314 10.23 10.55 -17.64
N LEU A 315 9.03 11.03 -18.03
CA LEU A 315 8.66 11.22 -19.43
C LEU A 315 9.58 12.23 -20.15
N ILE A 316 10.05 13.25 -19.43
CA ILE A 316 10.97 14.27 -19.95
C ILE A 316 12.46 13.94 -19.72
N GLY A 317 12.77 12.75 -19.18
CA GLY A 317 14.15 12.27 -19.00
C GLY A 317 14.96 12.97 -17.91
N VAL A 318 14.31 13.70 -17.01
CA VAL A 318 14.96 14.43 -15.90
C VAL A 318 15.21 13.51 -14.71
N ALA A 319 14.32 12.54 -14.45
CA ALA A 319 14.53 11.52 -13.40
C ALA A 319 15.27 10.29 -13.97
N LYS A 320 16.46 9.99 -13.44
CA LYS A 320 17.32 8.86 -13.91
C LYS A 320 17.76 7.88 -12.81
N GLY A 321 17.14 7.90 -11.62
CA GLY A 321 17.53 7.03 -10.50
C GLY A 321 16.58 5.85 -10.26
N ASN A 322 17.15 4.73 -9.81
CA ASN A 322 16.40 3.72 -9.07
C ASN A 322 15.98 4.32 -7.71
N ARG A 323 14.72 4.13 -7.30
CA ARG A 323 14.20 4.69 -6.03
C ARG A 323 13.36 3.71 -5.21
N LYS A 324 13.29 2.44 -5.61
CA LYS A 324 12.64 1.41 -4.79
C LYS A 324 13.60 0.91 -3.71
N ILE A 325 13.05 0.47 -2.58
CA ILE A 325 13.78 0.05 -1.36
C ILE A 325 15.05 -0.75 -1.68
N GLU A 326 16.18 -0.20 -1.29
CA GLU A 326 17.46 -0.89 -1.29
C GLU A 326 17.60 -1.66 0.03
N HIS A 327 17.81 -2.97 -0.07
CA HIS A 327 18.28 -3.75 1.07
C HIS A 327 19.78 -3.52 1.17
N GLY A 328 20.21 -2.87 2.24
CA GLY A 328 21.61 -2.71 2.56
C GLY A 328 22.03 -3.78 3.55
N TYR A 329 23.12 -4.49 3.27
CA TYR A 329 23.65 -5.49 4.17
C TYR A 329 24.79 -4.95 5.03
N VAL A 330 24.82 -5.38 6.29
CA VAL A 330 25.86 -5.06 7.26
C VAL A 330 26.70 -6.31 7.52
N GLU A 331 28.00 -6.24 7.25
CA GLU A 331 28.94 -7.35 7.45
C GLU A 331 29.24 -7.60 8.93
N GLY A 332 29.05 -8.84 9.36
CA GLY A 332 29.23 -9.26 10.74
C GLY A 332 30.67 -9.49 11.15
N GLY A 333 30.93 -9.22 12.43
CA GLY A 333 32.26 -9.29 13.02
C GLY A 333 33.24 -8.22 12.50
N SER A 334 32.72 -7.17 11.86
CA SER A 334 33.46 -6.00 11.36
C SER A 334 33.03 -4.70 12.07
N LEU A 335 33.57 -3.54 11.69
CA LEU A 335 33.07 -2.22 12.14
C LEU A 335 31.79 -1.76 11.43
N GLY A 336 31.25 -2.58 10.52
CA GLY A 336 30.02 -2.27 9.80
C GLY A 336 28.80 -2.21 10.71
N THR A 337 27.97 -1.18 10.51
CA THR A 337 26.74 -0.93 11.26
C THR A 337 25.66 -0.34 10.37
N ALA A 338 24.39 -0.52 10.76
CA ALA A 338 23.29 0.30 10.26
C ALA A 338 22.87 1.27 11.39
N GLU A 339 22.97 2.57 11.13
CA GLU A 339 22.66 3.65 12.06
C GLU A 339 21.31 4.25 11.70
N PHE A 340 20.34 4.15 12.61
CA PHE A 340 19.01 4.72 12.48
C PHE A 340 18.87 5.94 13.36
N THR A 341 18.61 7.11 12.78
CA THR A 341 18.30 8.32 13.55
C THR A 341 16.80 8.53 13.57
N PHE A 342 16.22 8.51 14.77
CA PHE A 342 14.79 8.73 15.00
C PHE A 342 14.54 10.14 15.55
N ASP A 343 13.46 10.76 15.10
CA ASP A 343 13.02 12.08 15.53
C ASP A 343 11.80 11.99 16.47
N ASN A 344 11.58 13.04 17.26
CA ASN A 344 10.43 13.18 18.17
C ASN A 344 10.33 12.02 19.18
N VAL A 345 11.46 11.71 19.81
CA VAL A 345 11.58 10.76 20.93
C VAL A 345 11.53 11.54 22.23
N THR A 346 10.36 11.49 22.88
CA THR A 346 10.08 12.23 24.12
C THR A 346 9.46 11.30 25.16
N GLN A 347 9.59 11.67 26.44
CA GLN A 347 9.03 10.90 27.56
C GLN A 347 7.50 10.74 27.47
N GLU A 348 6.80 11.75 26.97
CA GLU A 348 5.35 11.69 26.76
C GLU A 348 4.95 10.62 25.74
N ARG A 349 5.79 10.39 24.72
CA ARG A 349 5.53 9.44 23.64
C ARG A 349 5.99 8.02 23.99
N TYR A 350 6.91 7.90 24.95
CA TYR A 350 7.56 6.66 25.34
C TYR A 350 7.69 6.57 26.87
N PRO A 351 6.57 6.40 27.60
CA PRO A 351 6.56 6.50 29.06
C PRO A 351 7.22 5.30 29.77
N ASP A 352 7.12 4.10 29.20
CA ASP A 352 7.51 2.85 29.85
C ASP A 352 8.79 2.21 29.27
N GLY A 353 9.33 2.78 28.19
CA GLY A 353 10.45 2.22 27.43
C GLY A 353 10.46 2.68 25.97
N ILE A 354 11.52 2.33 25.25
CA ILE A 354 11.62 2.53 23.80
C ILE A 354 11.31 1.20 23.10
N PRO A 355 10.05 0.94 22.70
CA PRO A 355 9.70 -0.21 21.88
C PRO A 355 10.31 -0.07 20.48
N VAL A 356 11.16 -1.02 20.13
CA VAL A 356 11.86 -1.17 18.85
C VAL A 356 11.44 -2.50 18.24
N ASP A 357 10.91 -2.43 17.03
CA ASP A 357 10.53 -3.60 16.26
C ASP A 357 11.56 -3.82 15.15
N LEU A 358 12.05 -5.05 15.03
CA LEU A 358 13.11 -5.46 14.10
C LEU A 358 12.55 -6.46 13.08
N SER A 359 12.58 -6.10 11.81
CA SER A 359 12.33 -6.97 10.67
C SER A 359 13.58 -6.98 9.80
N LEU A 360 14.51 -7.89 10.14
CA LEU A 360 15.83 -7.99 9.55
C LEU A 360 15.93 -9.27 8.72
N ARG A 361 16.74 -9.23 7.66
CA ARG A 361 17.09 -10.44 6.90
C ARG A 361 18.43 -10.96 7.38
N ALA A 362 18.57 -12.26 7.45
CA ALA A 362 19.87 -12.89 7.64
C ALA A 362 20.37 -13.36 6.26
N TYR A 363 21.62 -13.05 5.93
CA TYR A 363 22.26 -13.59 4.74
C TYR A 363 23.49 -14.37 5.16
N ARG A 364 23.49 -15.65 4.79
CA ARG A 364 24.56 -16.58 5.13
C ARG A 364 25.49 -16.78 3.95
N SER A 365 26.76 -16.39 4.11
CA SER A 365 27.77 -16.59 3.06
C SER A 365 28.22 -18.05 2.95
N TYR A 366 28.13 -18.81 4.05
CA TYR A 366 28.37 -20.25 4.08
C TYR A 366 27.35 -20.96 4.99
N LYS A 367 26.96 -22.18 4.60
CA LYS A 367 26.08 -23.05 5.39
C LYS A 367 26.92 -23.81 6.42
N GLY A 368 27.12 -23.20 7.59
CA GLY A 368 27.66 -23.86 8.78
C GLY A 368 26.55 -24.48 9.62
N ASP A 369 26.45 -24.09 10.89
CA ASP A 369 25.30 -24.37 11.75
C ASP A 369 24.08 -23.58 11.26
N ILE A 370 23.06 -24.28 10.77
CA ILE A 370 21.81 -23.69 10.28
C ILE A 370 20.70 -23.66 11.34
N GLU A 371 20.91 -24.27 12.50
CA GLU A 371 19.94 -24.33 13.60
C GLU A 371 20.00 -23.04 14.42
N THR A 372 21.19 -22.49 14.67
CA THR A 372 21.34 -21.22 15.38
C THR A 372 21.12 -20.03 14.46
N GLY A 373 20.17 -19.15 14.79
CA GLY A 373 19.92 -17.89 14.05
C GLY A 373 21.12 -16.93 14.12
N ILE A 374 21.21 -16.00 13.17
CA ILE A 374 22.31 -15.01 13.14
C ILE A 374 22.14 -14.04 14.30
N ARG A 375 23.22 -13.81 15.05
CA ARG A 375 23.22 -12.89 16.19
C ARG A 375 23.44 -11.46 15.75
N GLY A 376 22.57 -10.58 16.24
CA GLY A 376 22.69 -9.14 16.11
C GLY A 376 22.80 -8.47 17.48
N SER A 377 23.10 -7.17 17.46
CA SER A 377 22.98 -6.31 18.64
C SER A 377 22.34 -4.99 18.29
N VAL A 378 21.54 -4.45 19.22
CA VAL A 378 21.00 -3.10 19.18
C VAL A 378 21.67 -2.25 20.26
N THR A 379 22.11 -1.06 19.88
CA THR A 379 22.72 -0.08 20.81
C THR A 379 22.04 1.26 20.64
N MET A 380 21.68 1.92 21.74
CA MET A 380 21.21 3.31 21.74
C MET A 380 22.39 4.26 21.86
N LYS A 381 22.42 5.32 21.05
CA LYS A 381 23.52 6.27 20.99
C LYS A 381 23.00 7.70 20.86
N HIS A 382 23.69 8.63 21.51
CA HIS A 382 23.43 10.05 21.32
C HIS A 382 23.88 10.50 19.92
N PRO A 383 23.06 11.22 19.13
CA PRO A 383 23.41 11.62 17.76
C PRO A 383 24.70 12.43 17.63
N ASP A 384 24.92 13.38 18.56
CA ASP A 384 26.04 14.33 18.50
C ASP A 384 27.20 14.05 19.48
N LYS A 385 26.97 13.31 20.56
CA LYS A 385 27.94 13.05 21.64
C LYS A 385 28.40 11.60 21.61
N ALA A 386 29.60 11.33 22.11
CA ALA A 386 30.15 9.97 22.23
C ALA A 386 29.58 9.23 23.47
N ILE A 387 28.25 9.16 23.55
CA ILE A 387 27.51 8.48 24.63
C ILE A 387 26.70 7.34 23.99
N GLU A 388 26.90 6.12 24.46
CA GLU A 388 26.21 4.93 23.93
C GLU A 388 25.90 3.90 25.02
N SER A 389 24.76 3.22 24.88
CA SER A 389 24.35 2.14 25.79
C SER A 389 25.17 0.87 25.57
N ASN A 390 25.17 -0.01 26.56
CA ASN A 390 25.62 -1.37 26.35
C ASN A 390 24.75 -2.06 25.26
N PRO A 391 25.36 -2.94 24.44
CA PRO A 391 24.65 -3.60 23.35
C PRO A 391 23.67 -4.65 23.90
N VAL A 392 22.42 -4.57 23.44
CA VAL A 392 21.40 -5.59 23.69
C VAL A 392 21.47 -6.61 22.56
N ALA A 393 21.97 -7.81 22.87
CA ALA A 393 22.09 -8.88 21.90
C ALA A 393 20.73 -9.51 21.57
N PHE A 394 20.58 -9.97 20.32
CA PHE A 394 19.40 -10.67 19.87
C PHE A 394 19.75 -11.70 18.78
N ILE A 395 18.82 -12.60 18.51
CA ILE A 395 18.92 -13.59 17.44
C ILE A 395 17.88 -13.18 16.39
N VAL A 396 18.29 -13.07 15.14
CA VAL A 396 17.39 -12.69 14.04
C VAL A 396 16.36 -13.78 13.81
N ASP A 397 15.10 -13.36 13.80
CA ASP A 397 14.00 -14.08 13.19
C ASP A 397 13.70 -13.45 11.82
N GLU A 398 13.75 -14.24 10.76
CA GLU A 398 13.53 -13.76 9.38
C GLU A 398 12.05 -13.72 9.00
N TYR A 399 11.19 -14.46 9.72
CA TYR A 399 9.80 -14.68 9.37
C TYR A 399 8.84 -13.91 10.26
N GLU A 400 9.26 -13.56 11.48
CA GLU A 400 8.50 -12.73 12.41
C GLU A 400 9.15 -11.36 12.65
N VAL A 401 8.37 -10.42 13.18
CA VAL A 401 8.89 -9.12 13.64
C VAL A 401 9.32 -9.30 15.09
N ASP A 402 10.61 -9.11 15.37
CA ASP A 402 11.16 -9.21 16.72
C ASP A 402 10.92 -7.90 17.48
N GLU A 403 9.99 -7.93 18.42
CA GLU A 403 9.57 -6.79 19.23
C GLU A 403 10.36 -6.71 20.53
N LYS A 404 11.03 -5.59 20.76
CA LYS A 404 11.85 -5.36 21.96
C LYS A 404 11.48 -4.07 22.62
N ILE A 405 11.46 -4.05 23.95
CA ILE A 405 11.34 -2.81 24.72
C ILE A 405 12.70 -2.52 25.30
N LEU A 406 13.36 -1.48 24.79
CA LEU A 406 14.62 -1.01 25.37
C LEU A 406 14.30 -0.20 26.65
N PRO A 407 14.97 -0.48 27.77
CA PRO A 407 14.68 0.18 29.04
C PRO A 407 15.07 1.66 29.00
N LEU A 408 14.39 2.47 29.80
CA LEU A 408 14.68 3.91 29.93
C LEU A 408 15.96 4.19 30.71
N GLU A 409 16.39 3.25 31.54
CA GLU A 409 17.66 3.27 32.25
C GLU A 409 18.48 2.08 31.80
N ILE A 410 19.69 2.34 31.29
CA ILE A 410 20.58 1.31 30.80
C ILE A 410 22.02 1.67 31.10
N GLU A 411 22.82 0.69 31.50
CA GLU A 411 24.27 0.90 31.62
C GLU A 411 24.86 1.20 30.24
N GLY A 412 25.76 2.17 30.19
CA GLY A 412 26.45 2.54 28.96
C GLY A 412 27.74 3.29 29.23
N THR A 413 28.35 3.75 28.15
CA THR A 413 29.62 4.49 28.17
C THR A 413 29.37 5.94 27.78
N ASP A 414 29.82 6.86 28.62
CA ASP A 414 29.87 8.29 28.37
C ASP A 414 31.35 8.69 28.22
N GLY A 415 31.83 8.76 26.97
CA GLY A 415 33.24 8.98 26.67
C GLY A 415 34.13 7.82 27.16
N SER A 416 34.71 7.96 28.35
CA SER A 416 35.58 6.95 28.97
C SER A 416 35.02 6.35 30.26
N GLU A 417 33.88 6.83 30.75
CA GLU A 417 33.27 6.37 31.99
C GLU A 417 32.05 5.50 31.74
N THR A 418 31.95 4.38 32.46
CA THR A 418 30.76 3.52 32.44
C THR A 418 29.83 3.94 33.56
N ARG A 419 28.59 4.29 33.22
CA ARG A 419 27.55 4.68 34.19
C ARG A 419 26.16 4.24 33.72
N MET A 420 25.19 4.32 34.63
CA MET A 420 23.78 4.23 34.27
C MET A 420 23.38 5.48 33.48
N LEU A 421 22.81 5.28 32.30
CA LEU A 421 22.34 6.34 31.41
C LEU A 421 20.82 6.38 31.42
N ASN A 422 20.25 7.57 31.50
CA ASN A 422 18.83 7.79 31.24
C ASN A 422 18.63 8.11 29.76
N VAL A 423 17.69 7.43 29.08
CA VAL A 423 17.46 7.61 27.65
C VAL A 423 17.16 9.06 27.27
N PHE A 424 16.27 9.73 28.01
CA PHE A 424 15.83 11.09 27.65
C PHE A 424 16.81 12.18 28.06
N GLU A 425 17.58 11.97 29.13
CA GLU A 425 18.55 12.96 29.63
C GLU A 425 19.91 12.83 28.94
N ASP A 426 20.38 11.60 28.69
CA ASP A 426 21.74 11.33 28.24
C ASP A 426 21.85 10.90 26.76
N LEU A 427 20.86 10.19 26.20
CA LEU A 427 20.92 9.60 24.85
C LEU A 427 20.10 10.36 23.80
N VAL A 428 19.11 11.14 24.23
CA VAL A 428 18.30 12.00 23.35
C VAL A 428 18.91 13.40 23.30
N ASN A 429 19.07 13.96 22.10
CA ASN A 429 19.57 15.34 21.96
C ASN A 429 18.47 16.40 22.22
N GLU A 430 18.85 17.67 22.26
CA GLU A 430 17.92 18.80 22.48
C GLU A 430 16.80 18.91 21.42
N LYS A 431 16.98 18.28 20.26
CA LYS A 431 15.98 18.21 19.18
C LYS A 431 15.02 17.02 19.33
N GLY A 432 15.17 16.20 20.37
CA GLY A 432 14.37 14.99 20.58
C GLY A 432 14.79 13.84 19.66
N GLN A 433 16.07 13.76 19.28
CA GLN A 433 16.59 12.72 18.39
C GLN A 433 17.45 11.70 19.14
N ILE A 434 17.33 10.43 18.75
CA ILE A 434 18.15 9.31 19.24
C ILE A 434 18.67 8.49 18.06
N MET A 435 19.85 7.90 18.21
CA MET A 435 20.41 6.97 17.24
C MET A 435 20.31 5.53 17.75
N ILE A 436 19.82 4.62 16.92
CA ILE A 436 19.81 3.18 17.17
C ILE A 436 20.74 2.52 16.18
N ILE A 437 21.72 1.79 16.71
CA ILE A 437 22.75 1.11 15.93
C ILE A 437 22.43 -0.39 15.92
N VAL A 438 22.27 -0.93 14.71
CA VAL A 438 22.14 -2.38 14.48
C VAL A 438 23.45 -2.92 13.94
N ARG A 439 23.93 -4.00 14.54
CA ARG A 439 25.19 -4.65 14.18
C ARG A 439 25.05 -6.15 14.06
N CYS A 440 25.75 -6.75 13.11
CA CYS A 440 25.89 -8.20 13.00
C CYS A 440 27.09 -8.68 13.82
N LEU A 441 26.88 -9.64 14.72
CA LEU A 441 27.92 -10.14 15.61
C LEU A 441 28.71 -11.30 14.99
N ASP A 442 28.07 -12.09 14.13
CA ASP A 442 28.67 -13.30 13.56
C ASP A 442 29.58 -12.99 12.38
N ARG A 443 30.85 -13.41 12.47
CA ARG A 443 31.86 -13.16 11.43
C ARG A 443 31.47 -13.78 10.10
N ALA A 444 31.71 -13.03 9.02
CA ALA A 444 31.43 -13.42 7.64
C ALA A 444 29.94 -13.74 7.34
N GLN A 445 29.03 -13.35 8.23
CA GLN A 445 27.60 -13.34 7.97
C GLN A 445 27.11 -11.90 7.76
N TYR A 446 25.90 -11.72 7.26
CA TYR A 446 25.38 -10.40 6.94
C TYR A 446 23.95 -10.22 7.48
N LEU A 447 23.68 -9.02 7.99
CA LEU A 447 22.32 -8.58 8.32
C LEU A 447 21.81 -7.64 7.24
N GLY A 448 20.76 -8.06 6.55
CA GLY A 448 20.02 -7.25 5.59
C GLY A 448 19.06 -6.33 6.31
N VAL A 449 19.20 -5.04 6.05
CA VAL A 449 18.46 -3.98 6.71
C VAL A 449 17.85 -3.06 5.65
N THR A 450 16.63 -2.58 5.91
CA THR A 450 15.99 -1.54 5.11
C THR A 450 15.61 -0.37 6.01
N LYS A 451 15.30 0.79 5.42
CA LYS A 451 14.79 1.95 6.16
C LYS A 451 13.56 1.60 7.02
N SER A 452 12.71 0.68 6.56
CA SER A 452 11.53 0.23 7.29
C SER A 452 11.75 -1.00 8.16
N GLY A 453 12.93 -1.63 8.10
CA GLY A 453 13.24 -2.85 8.84
C GLY A 453 13.48 -2.62 10.32
N VAL A 454 13.69 -1.38 10.75
CA VAL A 454 13.83 -1.00 12.16
C VAL A 454 13.01 0.25 12.40
N TYR A 455 12.04 0.17 13.30
CA TYR A 455 11.18 1.30 13.64
C TYR A 455 10.84 1.32 15.12
N LEU A 456 10.51 2.50 15.63
CA LEU A 456 9.97 2.65 16.98
C LEU A 456 8.47 2.48 16.96
N HIS A 457 7.90 1.88 18.01
CA HIS A 457 6.48 1.62 18.10
C HIS A 457 5.84 2.34 19.30
N PRO A 458 5.56 3.66 19.22
CA PRO A 458 5.02 4.45 20.33
C PRO A 458 3.61 4.09 20.80
N ALA A 459 2.74 3.60 19.92
CA ALA A 459 1.35 3.30 20.25
C ALA A 459 0.69 2.35 19.25
N ASP A 460 -0.36 1.68 19.70
CA ASP A 460 -1.23 0.81 18.91
C ASP A 460 -2.59 1.46 18.65
N ASN A 461 -3.11 1.31 17.43
CA ASN A 461 -4.50 1.60 17.08
C ASN A 461 -5.34 0.31 17.10
N SER A 462 -6.66 0.48 17.22
CA SER A 462 -7.59 -0.65 17.12
C SER A 462 -7.61 -1.25 15.71
N PHE A 463 -7.65 -2.59 15.65
CA PHE A 463 -7.78 -3.33 14.39
C PHE A 463 -9.01 -2.89 13.57
N GLY A 464 -10.17 -2.70 14.21
CA GLY A 464 -11.39 -2.31 13.52
C GLY A 464 -11.30 -0.95 12.83
N TRP A 465 -10.59 0.02 13.44
CA TRP A 465 -10.34 1.31 12.81
C TRP A 465 -9.41 1.19 11.61
N ASN A 466 -8.34 0.40 11.75
CA ASN A 466 -7.40 0.18 10.65
C ASN A 466 -8.04 -0.58 9.48
N LEU A 467 -8.87 -1.59 9.77
CA LEU A 467 -9.68 -2.27 8.77
C LEU A 467 -10.63 -1.30 8.06
N THR A 468 -11.25 -0.37 8.79
CA THR A 468 -12.10 0.68 8.20
C THR A 468 -11.31 1.56 7.22
N LYS A 469 -10.07 1.95 7.55
CA LYS A 469 -9.19 2.68 6.63
C LYS A 469 -8.86 1.87 5.37
N ALA A 470 -8.61 0.57 5.50
CA ALA A 470 -8.38 -0.33 4.36
C ALA A 470 -9.60 -0.39 3.43
N TYR A 471 -10.82 -0.53 3.99
CA TYR A 471 -12.07 -0.43 3.24
C TYR A 471 -12.27 0.95 2.61
N GLY A 472 -11.81 2.02 3.27
CA GLY A 472 -11.75 3.37 2.71
C GLY A 472 -10.89 3.45 1.45
N SER A 473 -9.74 2.76 1.42
CA SER A 473 -8.91 2.66 0.22
C SER A 473 -9.61 1.90 -0.91
N ILE A 474 -10.28 0.78 -0.62
CA ILE A 474 -11.09 0.04 -1.61
C ILE A 474 -12.21 0.92 -2.16
N TRP A 475 -12.87 1.71 -1.30
CA TRP A 475 -13.90 2.67 -1.70
C TRP A 475 -13.37 3.75 -2.65
N LEU A 476 -12.15 4.24 -2.44
CA LEU A 476 -11.48 5.20 -3.32
C LEU A 476 -11.18 4.59 -4.69
N GLN A 477 -10.63 3.37 -4.73
CA GLN A 477 -10.39 2.63 -5.99
C GLN A 477 -11.69 2.41 -6.76
N MET A 478 -12.73 1.95 -6.09
CA MET A 478 -14.06 1.75 -6.66
C MET A 478 -14.64 3.04 -7.25
N THR A 479 -14.54 4.16 -6.52
CA THR A 479 -14.99 5.48 -6.97
C THR A 479 -14.30 5.90 -8.26
N MET A 480 -13.01 5.61 -8.37
CA MET A 480 -12.24 5.90 -9.57
C MET A 480 -12.66 5.04 -10.76
N VAL A 481 -12.88 3.73 -10.56
CA VAL A 481 -13.39 2.83 -11.59
C VAL A 481 -14.78 3.28 -12.07
N ILE A 482 -15.66 3.69 -11.16
CA ILE A 482 -16.97 4.25 -11.49
C ILE A 482 -16.81 5.51 -12.36
N ALA A 483 -15.87 6.40 -12.02
CA ALA A 483 -15.67 7.63 -12.76
C ALA A 483 -15.23 7.36 -14.22
N PHE A 484 -14.23 6.49 -14.42
CA PHE A 484 -13.79 6.09 -15.76
C PHE A 484 -14.88 5.32 -16.51
N GLY A 485 -15.62 4.43 -15.85
CA GLY A 485 -16.70 3.69 -16.48
C GLY A 485 -17.86 4.58 -16.92
N VAL A 486 -18.26 5.56 -16.08
CA VAL A 486 -19.25 6.57 -16.48
C VAL A 486 -18.72 7.40 -17.65
N MET A 487 -17.44 7.78 -17.64
CA MET A 487 -16.81 8.54 -18.73
C MET A 487 -16.89 7.80 -20.06
N PHE A 488 -16.42 6.54 -20.12
CA PHE A 488 -16.50 5.72 -21.33
C PHE A 488 -17.95 5.48 -21.77
N SER A 489 -18.86 5.32 -20.83
CA SER A 489 -20.29 5.11 -21.10
C SER A 489 -20.98 6.32 -21.78
N THR A 490 -20.36 7.52 -21.76
CA THR A 490 -20.92 8.71 -22.41
C THR A 490 -20.82 8.68 -23.95
N PHE A 491 -19.91 7.89 -24.53
CA PHE A 491 -19.72 7.81 -25.99
C PHE A 491 -19.62 6.39 -26.57
N LEU A 492 -19.35 5.38 -25.75
CA LEU A 492 -19.24 4.00 -26.20
C LEU A 492 -20.54 3.23 -25.98
N THR A 493 -20.68 2.08 -26.66
CA THR A 493 -21.72 1.10 -26.34
C THR A 493 -21.37 0.39 -25.02
N GLY A 494 -22.37 -0.22 -24.35
CA GLY A 494 -22.14 -0.90 -23.07
C GLY A 494 -20.96 -1.89 -23.07
N PRO A 495 -20.87 -2.84 -24.02
CA PRO A 495 -19.75 -3.76 -24.10
C PRO A 495 -18.40 -3.08 -24.35
N VAL A 496 -18.35 -2.07 -25.21
CA VAL A 496 -17.09 -1.38 -25.55
C VAL A 496 -16.64 -0.48 -24.38
N ALA A 497 -17.58 0.17 -23.68
CA ALA A 497 -17.31 0.91 -22.46
C ALA A 497 -16.75 0.01 -21.36
N MET A 498 -17.29 -1.21 -21.22
CA MET A 498 -16.80 -2.20 -20.25
C MET A 498 -15.36 -2.60 -20.55
N ILE A 499 -15.07 -3.00 -21.79
CA ILE A 499 -13.71 -3.40 -22.20
C ILE A 499 -12.74 -2.22 -22.02
N SER A 500 -13.13 -1.00 -22.39
CA SER A 500 -12.28 0.19 -22.22
C SER A 500 -11.97 0.47 -20.75
N THR A 501 -12.99 0.37 -19.89
CA THR A 501 -12.83 0.52 -18.43
C THR A 501 -11.94 -0.58 -17.86
N PHE A 502 -12.14 -1.84 -18.29
CA PHE A 502 -11.33 -2.97 -17.89
C PHE A 502 -9.86 -2.79 -18.26
N VAL A 503 -9.57 -2.38 -19.50
CA VAL A 503 -8.20 -2.11 -19.96
C VAL A 503 -7.57 -0.97 -19.17
N CYS A 504 -8.31 0.12 -18.88
CA CYS A 504 -7.80 1.19 -18.02
C CYS A 504 -7.48 0.72 -16.61
N VAL A 505 -8.32 -0.13 -16.01
CA VAL A 505 -8.06 -0.73 -14.69
C VAL A 505 -6.83 -1.62 -14.75
N LEU A 506 -6.76 -2.52 -15.74
CA LEU A 506 -5.62 -3.43 -15.93
C LEU A 506 -4.30 -2.67 -16.10
N LEU A 507 -4.28 -1.64 -16.95
CA LEU A 507 -3.10 -0.77 -17.12
C LEU A 507 -2.74 -0.02 -15.84
N GLY A 508 -3.73 0.40 -15.05
CA GLY A 508 -3.51 0.98 -13.73
C GLY A 508 -2.83 -0.01 -12.75
N PHE A 509 -3.25 -1.27 -12.77
CA PHE A 509 -2.61 -2.38 -12.02
C PHE A 509 -1.20 -2.73 -12.52
N SER A 510 -0.96 -2.64 -13.82
CA SER A 510 0.35 -2.93 -14.41
C SER A 510 1.28 -1.72 -14.48
N ALA A 511 0.88 -0.55 -13.97
CA ALA A 511 1.63 0.70 -14.11
C ALA A 511 3.06 0.57 -13.59
N GLU A 512 3.26 -0.03 -12.41
CA GLU A 512 4.59 -0.21 -11.83
C GLU A 512 5.47 -1.17 -12.63
N GLN A 513 4.89 -2.25 -13.16
CA GLN A 513 5.61 -3.19 -14.03
C GLN A 513 6.07 -2.50 -15.31
N VAL A 514 5.25 -1.61 -15.89
CA VAL A 514 5.63 -0.80 -17.05
C VAL A 514 6.80 0.13 -16.71
N PHE A 515 6.77 0.76 -15.53
CA PHE A 515 7.85 1.65 -15.07
C PHE A 515 9.16 0.89 -14.83
N ASP A 516 9.08 -0.30 -14.22
CA ASP A 516 10.23 -1.17 -13.99
C ASP A 516 10.81 -1.67 -15.32
N THR A 517 9.96 -2.10 -16.25
CA THR A 517 10.39 -2.52 -17.59
C THR A 517 11.09 -1.39 -18.35
N ARG A 518 10.54 -0.17 -18.27
CA ARG A 518 11.19 1.02 -18.85
C ARG A 518 12.57 1.28 -18.23
N HIS A 519 12.70 1.12 -16.90
CA HIS A 519 13.98 1.27 -16.23
C HIS A 519 15.02 0.26 -16.72
N TYR A 520 14.64 -1.02 -16.85
CA TYR A 520 15.56 -2.04 -17.37
C TYR A 520 16.03 -1.74 -18.79
N ILE A 521 15.15 -1.23 -19.65
CA ILE A 521 15.50 -0.80 -21.01
C ILE A 521 16.48 0.38 -20.98
N ASP A 522 16.20 1.41 -20.18
CA ASP A 522 17.04 2.62 -20.09
C ASP A 522 18.42 2.34 -19.48
N SER A 523 18.49 1.41 -18.52
CA SER A 523 19.72 1.00 -17.83
C SER A 523 20.51 -0.08 -18.59
N GLY A 524 19.98 -0.61 -19.70
CA GLY A 524 20.63 -1.68 -20.46
C GLY A 524 20.72 -3.02 -19.73
N ILE A 525 19.82 -3.27 -18.76
CA ILE A 525 19.78 -4.50 -17.97
C ILE A 525 18.96 -5.56 -18.72
N GLU A 526 19.54 -6.74 -18.93
CA GLU A 526 18.88 -7.83 -19.65
C GLU A 526 17.94 -8.63 -18.72
N ARG A 527 16.69 -8.17 -18.63
CA ARG A 527 15.70 -8.77 -17.72
C ARG A 527 14.31 -8.84 -18.35
N GLY A 528 14.20 -9.52 -19.48
CA GLY A 528 12.96 -9.71 -20.23
C GLY A 528 12.42 -8.37 -20.73
N GLY A 529 12.62 -8.11 -22.02
CA GLY A 529 12.12 -6.89 -22.66
C GLY A 529 10.60 -6.80 -22.74
N GLY A 530 10.13 -5.81 -23.51
CA GLY A 530 8.72 -5.53 -23.73
C GLY A 530 7.89 -6.72 -24.28
N PRO A 531 6.62 -6.47 -24.63
CA PRO A 531 5.67 -7.55 -24.88
C PRO A 531 6.06 -8.50 -26.02
N ILE A 532 6.79 -8.04 -27.04
CA ILE A 532 7.22 -8.88 -28.16
C ILE A 532 8.38 -9.80 -27.75
N GLU A 533 9.41 -9.28 -27.08
CA GLU A 533 10.50 -10.07 -26.55
C GLU A 533 9.98 -11.13 -25.57
N SER A 534 9.10 -10.73 -24.65
CA SER A 534 8.45 -11.64 -23.69
C SER A 534 7.69 -12.76 -24.39
N MET A 535 6.96 -12.47 -25.48
CA MET A 535 6.25 -13.47 -26.27
C MET A 535 7.21 -14.43 -26.98
N VAL A 536 8.30 -13.92 -27.58
CA VAL A 536 9.31 -14.74 -28.25
C VAL A 536 9.99 -15.69 -27.26
N ARG A 537 10.38 -15.17 -26.08
CA ARG A 537 10.98 -15.98 -25.02
C ARG A 537 10.03 -17.04 -24.49
N LEU A 538 8.75 -16.70 -24.31
CA LEU A 538 7.74 -17.67 -23.86
C LEU A 538 7.58 -18.83 -24.84
N LEU A 539 7.57 -18.54 -26.15
CA LEU A 539 7.48 -19.56 -27.19
C LEU A 539 8.75 -20.43 -27.28
N ARG A 540 9.93 -19.84 -27.02
CA ARG A 540 11.22 -20.55 -27.03
C ARG A 540 11.60 -21.18 -25.70
N GLN A 541 10.87 -20.86 -24.63
CA GLN A 541 11.18 -21.22 -23.24
C GLN A 541 12.54 -20.67 -22.76
N ASP A 542 12.94 -19.51 -23.28
CA ASP A 542 14.18 -18.83 -22.87
C ASP A 542 14.00 -18.15 -21.50
N ALA A 543 15.05 -18.16 -20.69
CA ALA A 543 15.06 -17.41 -19.43
C ALA A 543 14.96 -15.89 -19.71
N MET A 544 14.25 -15.14 -18.85
CA MET A 544 14.13 -13.69 -19.01
C MET A 544 15.44 -12.93 -18.72
N THR A 545 16.33 -13.51 -17.90
CA THR A 545 17.57 -12.87 -17.45
C THR A 545 18.76 -13.08 -18.39
N THR A 546 18.57 -13.80 -19.49
CA THR A 546 19.62 -14.09 -20.46
C THR A 546 19.48 -13.24 -21.71
N GLN A 547 20.53 -13.16 -22.52
CA GLN A 547 20.47 -12.55 -23.84
C GLN A 547 19.38 -13.19 -24.69
N LEU A 548 18.72 -12.37 -25.51
CA LEU A 548 17.72 -12.88 -26.44
C LEU A 548 18.43 -13.68 -27.53
N ASP A 549 18.20 -14.99 -27.57
CA ASP A 549 18.88 -15.92 -28.48
C ASP A 549 18.27 -15.89 -29.89
N VAL A 550 18.40 -14.75 -30.57
CA VAL A 550 17.97 -14.58 -31.96
C VAL A 550 19.05 -13.88 -32.77
N ASP A 551 18.96 -13.94 -34.10
CA ASP A 551 19.85 -13.19 -34.98
C ASP A 551 19.91 -11.70 -34.59
N THR A 552 21.10 -11.10 -34.69
CA THR A 552 21.37 -9.72 -34.28
C THR A 552 20.40 -8.69 -34.87
N VAL A 553 19.96 -8.88 -36.12
CA VAL A 553 19.01 -7.99 -36.79
C VAL A 553 17.62 -8.17 -36.18
N ALA A 554 17.19 -9.42 -35.97
CA ALA A 554 15.91 -9.71 -35.33
C ALA A 554 15.86 -9.18 -33.89
N ALA A 555 16.94 -9.37 -33.13
CA ALA A 555 17.06 -8.87 -31.76
C ALA A 555 16.92 -7.35 -31.71
N LYS A 556 17.59 -6.63 -32.62
CA LYS A 556 17.52 -5.17 -32.69
C LYS A 556 16.12 -4.68 -33.05
N VAL A 557 15.45 -5.31 -34.01
CA VAL A 557 14.08 -4.96 -34.41
C VAL A 557 13.12 -5.19 -33.25
N ILE A 558 13.17 -6.36 -32.60
CA ILE A 558 12.33 -6.70 -31.45
C ILE A 558 12.53 -5.67 -30.32
N LYS A 559 13.78 -5.45 -29.89
CA LYS A 559 14.10 -4.50 -28.82
C LYS A 559 13.65 -3.07 -29.15
N THR A 560 13.75 -2.63 -30.41
CA THR A 560 13.32 -1.29 -30.84
C THR A 560 11.79 -1.15 -30.82
N VAL A 561 11.07 -2.17 -31.31
CA VAL A 561 9.61 -2.19 -31.29
C VAL A 561 9.09 -2.23 -29.85
N ASP A 562 9.71 -3.06 -29.00
CA ASP A 562 9.36 -3.13 -27.59
C ASP A 562 9.64 -1.83 -26.85
N ALA A 563 10.77 -1.17 -27.12
CA ALA A 563 11.03 0.16 -26.58
C ALA A 563 9.93 1.14 -26.99
N ALA A 564 9.52 1.17 -28.26
CA ALA A 564 8.43 2.04 -28.70
C ALA A 564 7.10 1.73 -27.99
N ILE A 565 6.77 0.45 -27.79
CA ILE A 565 5.55 0.03 -27.08
C ILE A 565 5.64 0.42 -25.60
N VAL A 566 6.74 0.10 -24.90
CA VAL A 566 6.91 0.38 -23.47
C VAL A 566 6.92 1.89 -23.20
N TYR A 567 7.56 2.69 -24.06
CA TYR A 567 7.51 4.16 -23.95
C TYR A 567 6.09 4.70 -24.12
N GLY A 568 5.32 4.15 -25.07
CA GLY A 568 3.91 4.50 -25.25
C GLY A 568 3.05 4.09 -24.05
N LEU A 569 3.23 2.86 -23.55
CA LEU A 569 2.54 2.36 -22.37
C LEU A 569 2.89 3.16 -21.11
N ASP A 570 4.14 3.61 -20.94
CA ASP A 570 4.53 4.44 -19.81
C ASP A 570 3.84 5.81 -19.84
N ALA A 571 3.72 6.42 -21.02
CA ALA A 571 2.96 7.67 -21.17
C ALA A 571 1.48 7.50 -20.77
N ILE A 572 0.85 6.40 -21.20
CA ILE A 572 -0.53 6.08 -20.84
C ILE A 572 -0.65 5.76 -19.34
N ALA A 573 0.21 4.90 -18.81
CA ALA A 573 0.21 4.49 -17.40
C ALA A 573 0.49 5.68 -16.46
N THR A 574 1.29 6.66 -16.90
CA THR A 574 1.50 7.91 -16.16
C THR A 574 0.23 8.74 -16.03
N ALA A 575 -0.64 8.69 -17.05
CA ALA A 575 -1.94 9.36 -17.09
C ALA A 575 -3.06 8.59 -16.39
N LEU A 576 -2.84 7.32 -16.04
CA LEU A 576 -3.75 6.49 -15.29
C LEU A 576 -3.39 6.49 -13.80
N PRO A 577 -4.36 6.16 -12.92
CA PRO A 577 -4.06 5.95 -11.51
C PRO A 577 -3.14 4.75 -11.29
N ASN A 578 -2.18 4.91 -10.38
CA ASN A 578 -1.40 3.80 -9.85
C ASN A 578 -2.26 3.06 -8.82
N LEU A 579 -2.97 2.03 -9.27
CA LEU A 579 -3.82 1.18 -8.43
C LEU A 579 -3.03 0.27 -7.47
N PRO A 580 -1.85 -0.29 -7.83
CA PRO A 580 -1.04 -1.12 -6.94
C PRO A 580 -0.78 -0.47 -5.60
N LYS A 581 -0.36 0.80 -5.58
CA LYS A 581 -0.15 1.56 -4.33
C LYS A 581 -1.40 1.67 -3.46
N MET A 582 -2.58 1.75 -4.07
CA MET A 582 -3.84 1.78 -3.32
C MET A 582 -4.19 0.38 -2.80
N VAL A 583 -3.86 -0.69 -3.55
CA VAL A 583 -4.12 -2.09 -3.17
C VAL A 583 -3.18 -2.51 -2.04
N GLU A 584 -1.92 -2.06 -2.07
CA GLU A 584 -0.92 -2.30 -1.03
C GLU A 584 -1.34 -1.77 0.35
N THR A 585 -2.29 -0.83 0.45
CA THR A 585 -2.88 -0.44 1.75
C THR A 585 -3.49 -1.62 2.50
N ALA A 586 -3.92 -2.68 1.80
CA ALA A 586 -4.39 -3.90 2.43
C ALA A 586 -3.25 -4.67 3.13
N GLU A 587 -2.02 -4.58 2.63
CA GLU A 587 -0.85 -5.19 3.27
C GLU A 587 -0.52 -4.54 4.61
N TYR A 588 -0.72 -3.22 4.76
CA TYR A 588 -0.56 -2.54 6.05
C TYR A 588 -1.48 -3.18 7.10
N ALA A 589 -2.77 -3.28 6.78
CA ALA A 589 -3.75 -3.87 7.69
C ALA A 589 -3.47 -5.35 7.96
N ALA A 590 -3.03 -6.10 6.95
CA ALA A 590 -2.72 -7.52 7.11
C ALA A 590 -1.42 -7.77 7.90
N SER A 591 -0.41 -6.91 7.77
CA SER A 591 0.84 -7.01 8.52
C SER A 591 0.79 -6.31 9.90
N GLY A 592 -0.39 -5.89 10.35
CA GLY A 592 -0.58 -5.28 11.67
C GLY A 592 -0.01 -3.87 11.80
N PHE A 593 0.12 -3.12 10.70
CA PHE A 593 0.56 -1.73 10.65
C PHE A 593 -0.62 -0.77 10.45
N ASP A 594 -0.61 0.36 11.16
CA ASP A 594 -1.60 1.41 10.96
C ASP A 594 -1.44 2.06 9.58
N ILE A 595 -2.57 2.17 8.86
CA ILE A 595 -2.64 2.94 7.63
C ILE A 595 -2.57 4.43 8.00
N PHE A 596 -1.48 5.09 7.62
CA PHE A 596 -1.27 6.50 7.93
C PHE A 596 -2.39 7.38 7.34
N GLY A 597 -2.87 8.34 8.13
CA GLY A 597 -3.85 9.32 7.66
C GLY A 597 -3.35 10.13 6.46
N ALA A 598 -2.04 10.44 6.43
CA ALA A 598 -1.40 11.10 5.30
C ALA A 598 -1.49 10.26 4.01
N LEU A 599 -1.22 8.95 4.08
CA LEU A 599 -1.32 8.04 2.94
C LEU A 599 -2.75 7.99 2.38
N LEU A 600 -3.74 7.84 3.26
CA LEU A 600 -5.15 7.84 2.86
C LEU A 600 -5.58 9.19 2.24
N ALA A 601 -5.09 10.31 2.77
CA ALA A 601 -5.35 11.64 2.21
C ALA A 601 -4.76 11.79 0.81
N ARG A 602 -3.57 11.25 0.53
CA ARG A 602 -3.00 11.22 -0.84
C ARG A 602 -3.87 10.45 -1.80
N HIS A 603 -4.30 9.26 -1.40
CA HIS A 603 -5.20 8.43 -2.19
C HIS A 603 -6.52 9.16 -2.47
N ALA A 604 -7.07 9.87 -1.48
CA ALA A 604 -8.28 10.66 -1.63
C ALA A 604 -8.09 11.83 -2.61
N THR A 605 -7.00 12.60 -2.49
CA THR A 605 -6.68 13.71 -3.41
C THR A 605 -6.43 13.20 -4.83
N ALA A 606 -5.69 12.10 -4.99
CA ALA A 606 -5.46 11.49 -6.31
C ALA A 606 -6.78 11.02 -6.94
N THR A 607 -7.63 10.33 -6.17
CA THR A 607 -8.96 9.87 -6.62
C THR A 607 -9.82 11.06 -7.04
N PHE A 608 -9.88 12.12 -6.23
CA PHE A 608 -10.62 13.33 -6.56
C PHE A 608 -10.14 13.97 -7.87
N GLY A 609 -8.82 14.03 -8.09
CA GLY A 609 -8.24 14.51 -9.33
C GLY A 609 -8.68 13.70 -10.56
N TYR A 610 -8.67 12.37 -10.46
CA TYR A 610 -9.14 11.50 -11.56
C TYR A 610 -10.65 11.54 -11.77
N VAL A 611 -11.44 11.66 -10.69
CA VAL A 611 -12.90 11.86 -10.78
C VAL A 611 -13.21 13.17 -11.49
N LEU A 612 -12.50 14.26 -11.14
CA LEU A 612 -12.64 15.55 -11.80
C LEU A 612 -12.26 15.47 -13.29
N LEU A 613 -11.16 14.79 -13.61
CA LEU A 613 -10.73 14.52 -14.99
C LEU A 613 -11.83 13.81 -15.78
N ALA A 614 -12.31 12.68 -15.26
CA ALA A 614 -13.36 11.89 -15.88
C ALA A 614 -14.65 12.69 -16.04
N PHE A 615 -15.01 13.51 -15.05
CA PHE A 615 -16.18 14.39 -15.09
C PHE A 615 -16.08 15.44 -16.20
N ILE A 616 -14.94 16.11 -16.34
CA ILE A 616 -14.72 17.14 -17.37
C ILE A 616 -14.80 16.52 -18.77
N VAL A 617 -14.11 15.39 -19.00
CA VAL A 617 -14.13 14.69 -20.29
C VAL A 617 -15.56 14.23 -20.63
N SER A 618 -16.25 13.63 -19.65
CA SER A 618 -17.66 13.21 -19.79
C SER A 618 -18.55 14.37 -20.20
N TYR A 619 -18.37 15.55 -19.59
CA TYR A 619 -19.20 16.73 -19.86
C TYR A 619 -19.07 17.17 -21.32
N PHE A 620 -17.83 17.35 -21.80
CA PHE A 620 -17.61 17.85 -23.17
C PHE A 620 -18.14 16.87 -24.22
N ILE A 621 -17.91 15.57 -24.00
CA ILE A 621 -18.41 14.52 -24.89
C ILE A 621 -19.94 14.50 -24.89
N LEU A 622 -20.57 14.52 -23.72
CA LEU A 622 -22.04 14.48 -23.62
C LEU A 622 -22.68 15.73 -24.22
N LYS A 623 -22.07 16.92 -24.04
CA LYS A 623 -22.55 18.17 -24.64
C LYS A 623 -22.42 18.17 -26.17
N SER A 624 -21.37 17.55 -26.70
CA SER A 624 -21.14 17.44 -28.15
C SER A 624 -22.09 16.44 -28.85
N ARG A 625 -22.62 15.46 -28.10
CA ARG A 625 -23.73 14.63 -28.55
C ARG A 625 -25.03 15.40 -28.28
N GLU A 626 -25.60 16.04 -29.30
CA GLU A 626 -26.98 16.53 -29.22
C GLU A 626 -27.92 15.34 -29.00
N ILE A 627 -28.20 15.00 -27.73
CA ILE A 627 -29.16 13.96 -27.32
C ILE A 627 -30.60 14.49 -27.44
N ALA A 628 -30.78 15.77 -27.72
CA ALA A 628 -32.05 16.34 -28.16
C ALA A 628 -31.78 17.46 -29.17
N ALA A 629 -32.05 17.17 -30.44
CA ALA A 629 -32.46 18.13 -31.44
C ALA A 629 -33.76 17.62 -32.06
#